data_AF-A0A061HXQ7-F1
#
_entry.id   AF-A0A061HXQ7-F1
#
_cell.length_a   1.000
_cell.length_b   1.000
_cell.length_c   1.000
_cell.angle_alpha   90.00
_cell.angle_beta   90.00
_cell.angle_gamma   90.00
#
_symmetry.space_group_name_H-M   'P 1'
#
loop_
_entity.id
_entity.type
_entity.pdbx_description
1 polymer ?
#
loop_
_entity_poly.entity_id
_entity_poly.type
_entity_poly.pdbx_seq_one_letter_code
_entity_poly.pdbx_strand_id
1 'polypeptide(L)'
;MSPDRADPEAAWEPAQAEVRARVSNEDGDIKRISTKEWAKSTGYDPVKLFTKLFKDDIRYLLRVDKLWHRRKPPVPMDWAEVQSQGEEANAFDQQNEPQLGLKDHQVLDVKSYASLFSKSTETLRVHLAEKGDGTELILEPNRRKKLLVPCALDPPNSNCYVCASKPEVTVQLNVHKVTVLTLQDKIVKEKFAMVAPDVQIEDGKGTILISSEEGETEANNPEKLSDFGIRNGSRLQADDFLQDCTLLINFLHSKDLGKDVEFEVVGDAPEKVGPKQAEDAARSITNGSDDGAQPSNLHSTRAR
;
A
#
# COMPACT_ATOMS: atom_id res chain seq x y z
N MET A 1 9.06 -5.18 15.46
CA MET A 1 8.90 -5.94 16.72
C MET A 1 10.19 -6.57 17.23
N SER A 2 11.22 -6.85 16.41
CA SER A 2 12.53 -7.23 16.97
C SER A 2 13.15 -6.05 17.75
N PRO A 3 13.94 -6.30 18.80
CA PRO A 3 14.63 -5.25 19.56
C PRO A 3 15.39 -4.27 18.66
N ASP A 4 15.27 -2.98 18.95
CA ASP A 4 15.96 -1.93 18.19
C ASP A 4 17.43 -1.85 18.61
N ARG A 5 18.32 -2.02 17.64
CA ARG A 5 19.78 -1.93 17.85
C ARG A 5 20.30 -0.50 17.68
N ALA A 6 19.52 0.36 17.04
CA ALA A 6 19.88 1.75 16.76
C ALA A 6 19.40 2.73 17.85
N ASP A 7 18.83 2.21 18.95
CA ASP A 7 18.34 3.03 20.06
C ASP A 7 19.50 3.83 20.68
N PRO A 8 19.47 5.17 20.66
CA PRO A 8 20.51 5.99 21.26
C PRO A 8 20.61 5.82 22.78
N GLU A 9 19.53 5.43 23.48
CA GLU A 9 19.60 5.12 24.92
C GLU A 9 20.43 3.85 25.21
N ALA A 10 20.61 2.98 24.21
CA ALA A 10 21.47 1.80 24.30
C ALA A 10 22.98 2.12 24.23
N ALA A 11 23.36 3.33 23.82
CA ALA A 11 24.75 3.77 23.65
C ALA A 11 25.02 5.09 24.41
N TRP A 12 25.49 4.97 25.65
CA TRP A 12 25.78 6.13 26.52
C TRP A 12 26.90 7.07 26.01
N GLU A 13 27.74 6.65 25.05
CA GLU A 13 28.79 7.51 24.48
C GLU A 13 28.54 7.77 22.98
N PRO A 14 28.47 9.04 22.54
CA PRO A 14 28.25 9.40 21.13
C PRO A 14 29.23 8.73 20.17
N ALA A 15 30.50 8.59 20.58
CA ALA A 15 31.54 7.93 19.79
C ALA A 15 31.30 6.42 19.60
N GLN A 16 30.71 5.75 20.60
CA GLN A 16 30.37 4.32 20.53
C GLN A 16 29.06 4.08 19.77
N ALA A 17 28.13 5.04 19.80
CA ALA A 17 26.90 5.03 19.01
C ALA A 17 27.22 5.10 17.51
N GLU A 18 28.13 5.99 17.12
CA GLU A 18 28.56 6.16 15.73
C GLU A 18 29.40 4.97 15.23
N VAL A 19 30.25 4.39 16.09
CA VAL A 19 30.96 3.14 15.79
C VAL A 19 30.00 1.95 15.68
N ARG A 20 28.97 1.81 16.53
CA ARG A 20 27.96 0.73 16.38
C ARG A 20 27.07 0.92 15.16
N ALA A 21 26.73 2.16 14.81
CA ALA A 21 26.02 2.45 13.56
C ALA A 21 26.85 2.05 12.33
N ARG A 22 28.18 2.27 12.38
CA ARG A 22 29.12 1.85 11.32
C ARG A 22 29.39 0.34 11.31
N VAL A 23 29.59 -0.30 12.47
CA VAL A 23 29.81 -1.77 12.60
C VAL A 23 28.56 -2.57 12.23
N SER A 24 27.36 -1.99 12.37
CA SER A 24 26.12 -2.60 11.86
C SER A 24 26.14 -2.83 10.33
N ASN A 25 27.05 -2.18 9.60
CA ASN A 25 27.25 -2.38 8.16
C ASN A 25 28.34 -3.42 7.84
N GLU A 26 29.14 -3.86 8.81
CA GLU A 26 30.34 -4.71 8.59
C GLU A 26 30.24 -6.11 9.24
N ASP A 27 29.30 -6.35 10.17
CA ASP A 27 28.98 -7.71 10.63
C ASP A 27 28.33 -8.51 9.48
N GLY A 28 29.15 -9.29 8.80
CA GLY A 28 28.91 -9.84 7.47
C GLY A 28 27.62 -10.64 7.29
N ASP A 29 27.03 -10.42 6.11
CA ASP A 29 26.41 -11.40 5.19
C ASP A 29 25.41 -12.45 5.72
N ILE A 30 24.95 -12.34 6.97
CA ILE A 30 23.76 -13.05 7.45
C ILE A 30 22.60 -12.08 7.28
N LYS A 31 21.97 -12.10 6.10
CA LYS A 31 20.76 -11.33 5.80
C LYS A 31 19.82 -11.38 7.00
N ARG A 32 19.58 -10.22 7.64
CA ARG A 32 18.62 -10.08 8.74
C ARG A 32 17.24 -10.44 8.21
N ILE A 33 16.83 -11.68 8.41
CA ILE A 33 15.50 -12.14 8.03
C ILE A 33 14.49 -11.33 8.85
N SER A 34 13.54 -10.69 8.17
CA SER A 34 12.47 -9.95 8.85
C SER A 34 11.69 -10.90 9.76
N THR A 35 11.18 -10.43 10.91
CA THR A 35 10.33 -11.25 11.79
C THR A 35 9.17 -11.88 11.03
N LYS A 36 8.66 -11.18 10.02
CA LYS A 36 7.60 -11.69 9.13
C LYS A 36 8.08 -12.85 8.26
N GLU A 37 9.28 -12.74 7.68
CA GLU A 37 9.87 -13.79 6.82
C GLU A 37 10.28 -15.01 7.64
N TRP A 38 10.81 -14.81 8.84
CA TRP A 38 11.16 -15.89 9.76
C TRP A 38 9.91 -16.62 10.29
N ALA A 39 8.82 -15.89 10.57
CA ALA A 39 7.54 -16.50 10.91
C ALA A 39 6.98 -17.34 9.74
N LYS A 40 7.13 -16.86 8.49
CA LYS A 40 6.78 -17.64 7.30
C LYS A 40 7.64 -18.90 7.17
N SER A 41 8.96 -18.81 7.35
CA SER A 41 9.88 -19.96 7.19
C SER A 41 9.68 -21.05 8.26
N THR A 42 9.22 -20.66 9.44
CA THR A 42 8.86 -21.58 10.53
C THR A 42 7.43 -22.12 10.41
N GLY A 43 6.68 -21.69 9.40
CA GLY A 43 5.28 -22.11 9.19
C GLY A 43 4.33 -21.56 10.26
N TYR A 44 4.64 -20.40 10.83
CA TYR A 44 3.89 -19.79 11.94
C TYR A 44 3.72 -20.74 13.14
N ASP A 45 4.75 -21.50 13.47
CA ASP A 45 4.75 -22.40 14.63
C ASP A 45 4.63 -21.58 15.94
N PRO A 46 3.59 -21.81 16.76
CA PRO A 46 3.33 -20.99 17.94
C PRO A 46 4.45 -21.05 18.98
N VAL A 47 5.02 -22.23 19.22
CA VAL A 47 6.05 -22.43 20.25
C VAL A 47 7.35 -21.75 19.84
N LYS A 48 7.75 -21.86 18.58
CA LYS A 48 8.92 -21.15 18.03
C LYS A 48 8.71 -19.64 18.07
N LEU A 49 7.55 -19.15 17.63
CA LEU A 49 7.22 -17.72 17.69
C LEU A 49 7.27 -17.20 19.13
N PHE A 50 6.70 -17.95 20.08
CA PHE A 50 6.72 -17.61 21.48
C PHE A 50 8.15 -17.54 22.02
N THR A 51 8.95 -18.58 21.76
CA THR A 51 10.34 -18.65 22.21
C THR A 51 11.16 -17.50 21.64
N LYS A 52 11.03 -17.21 20.34
CA LYS A 52 11.77 -16.12 19.71
C LYS A 52 11.40 -14.76 20.32
N LEU A 53 10.11 -14.46 20.45
CA LEU A 53 9.62 -13.13 20.87
C LEU A 53 9.72 -12.90 22.39
N PHE A 54 9.39 -13.90 23.21
CA PHE A 54 9.28 -13.75 24.66
C PHE A 54 10.47 -14.31 25.44
N LYS A 55 11.38 -15.04 24.78
CA LYS A 55 12.60 -15.58 25.39
C LYS A 55 13.85 -14.99 24.74
N ASP A 56 14.08 -15.26 23.47
CA ASP A 56 15.34 -14.94 22.80
C ASP A 56 15.50 -13.45 22.56
N ASP A 57 14.46 -12.76 22.09
CA ASP A 57 14.46 -11.30 21.92
C ASP A 57 14.59 -10.58 23.27
N ILE A 58 13.98 -11.10 24.34
CA ILE A 58 14.10 -10.52 25.69
C ILE A 58 15.52 -10.74 26.25
N ARG A 59 16.10 -11.93 26.06
CA ARG A 59 17.51 -12.19 26.41
C ARG A 59 18.47 -11.33 25.62
N TYR A 60 18.17 -11.11 24.34
CA TYR A 60 18.95 -10.21 23.50
C TYR A 60 18.88 -8.77 24.04
N LEU A 61 17.69 -8.31 24.41
CA LEU A 61 17.46 -7.00 25.00
C LEU A 61 18.18 -6.82 26.35
N LEU A 62 18.28 -7.88 27.15
CA LEU A 62 19.05 -7.89 28.41
C LEU A 62 20.57 -7.75 28.21
N ARG A 63 21.10 -7.99 26.99
CA ARG A 63 22.51 -7.70 26.68
C ARG A 63 22.80 -6.21 26.63
N VAL A 64 21.77 -5.37 26.53
CA VAL A 64 21.86 -3.92 26.63
C VAL A 64 21.59 -3.51 28.08
N ASP A 65 22.57 -3.82 28.94
CA ASP A 65 22.55 -3.57 30.39
C ASP A 65 22.27 -2.11 30.76
N LYS A 66 22.72 -1.17 29.93
CA LYS A 66 22.55 0.28 30.12
C LYS A 66 21.09 0.73 30.23
N LEU A 67 20.16 0.06 29.55
CA LEU A 67 18.72 0.39 29.59
C LEU A 67 18.07 0.07 30.94
N TRP A 68 18.69 -0.80 31.74
CA TRP A 68 18.09 -1.40 32.94
C TRP A 68 18.69 -0.90 34.26
N HIS A 69 19.58 0.10 34.24
CA HIS A 69 20.15 0.65 35.48
C HIS A 69 19.12 1.37 36.36
N ARG A 70 18.11 2.01 35.74
CA ARG A 70 17.06 2.76 36.44
C ARG A 70 15.66 2.12 36.30
N ARG A 71 15.55 1.04 35.55
CA ARG A 71 14.27 0.36 35.23
C ARG A 71 14.37 -1.11 35.66
N LYS A 72 13.23 -1.72 36.03
CA LYS A 72 13.21 -3.17 36.33
C LYS A 72 13.50 -3.94 35.03
N PRO A 73 14.53 -4.81 34.98
CA PRO A 73 14.83 -5.59 33.77
C PRO A 73 13.69 -6.56 33.46
N PRO A 74 13.38 -6.79 32.16
CA PRO A 74 12.37 -7.75 31.75
C PRO A 74 12.84 -9.18 32.04
N VAL A 75 11.89 -10.07 32.33
CA VAL A 75 12.16 -11.49 32.62
C VAL A 75 11.79 -12.32 31.38
N PRO A 76 12.73 -13.04 30.75
CA PRO A 76 12.43 -13.94 29.64
C PRO A 76 11.48 -15.05 30.09
N MET A 77 10.54 -15.44 29.23
CA MET A 77 9.58 -16.50 29.53
C MET A 77 9.87 -17.74 28.68
N ASP A 78 9.96 -18.90 29.32
CA ASP A 78 10.06 -20.17 28.63
C ASP A 78 8.69 -20.83 28.45
N TRP A 79 8.46 -21.40 27.27
CA TRP A 79 7.19 -22.05 26.96
C TRP A 79 6.91 -23.26 27.85
N ALA A 80 7.89 -24.13 28.10
CA ALA A 80 7.69 -25.33 28.92
C ALA A 80 7.44 -24.95 30.39
N GLU A 81 8.17 -23.97 30.91
CA GLU A 81 7.98 -23.46 32.28
C GLU A 81 6.59 -22.83 32.48
N VAL A 82 6.10 -22.06 31.50
CA VAL A 82 4.76 -21.44 31.57
C VAL A 82 3.66 -22.51 31.55
N GLN A 83 3.86 -23.61 30.84
CA GLN A 83 2.89 -24.70 30.81
C GLN A 83 2.89 -25.55 32.10
N SER A 84 4.05 -25.72 32.75
CA SER A 84 4.19 -26.49 33.99
C SER A 84 3.74 -25.73 35.25
N GLN A 85 3.74 -24.39 35.24
CA GLN A 85 3.31 -23.55 36.37
C GLN A 85 1.84 -23.74 36.81
N GLY A 86 1.02 -24.47 36.03
CA GLY A 86 -0.35 -24.81 36.39
C GLY A 86 -0.54 -26.17 37.10
N GLU A 87 0.51 -26.97 37.26
CA GLU A 87 0.40 -28.31 37.88
C GLU A 87 0.60 -28.27 39.40
N GLU A 88 1.31 -27.28 39.95
CA GLU A 88 1.60 -27.19 41.39
C GLU A 88 0.53 -26.43 42.21
N ALA A 89 -0.43 -25.74 41.57
CA ALA A 89 -1.45 -24.93 42.25
C ALA A 89 -2.80 -25.65 42.51
N ASN A 90 -2.94 -26.93 42.15
CA ASN A 90 -4.19 -27.69 42.32
C ASN A 90 -4.17 -28.59 43.57
N ALA A 91 -4.05 -27.97 44.75
CA ALA A 91 -4.31 -28.67 46.02
C ALA A 91 -5.06 -27.84 47.08
N PHE A 92 -5.59 -26.64 46.78
CA PHE A 92 -6.48 -25.98 47.73
C PHE A 92 -7.62 -25.19 47.09
N ASP A 93 -8.82 -25.65 47.44
CA ASP A 93 -10.15 -25.03 47.39
C ASP A 93 -10.83 -24.74 46.04
N GLN A 94 -11.68 -25.68 45.65
CA GLN A 94 -12.91 -25.41 44.94
C GLN A 94 -13.90 -24.70 45.88
N GLN A 95 -14.06 -23.39 45.78
CA GLN A 95 -15.34 -22.76 46.10
C GLN A 95 -15.71 -21.73 45.03
N ASN A 96 -16.90 -21.93 44.48
CA ASN A 96 -17.63 -21.04 43.57
C ASN A 96 -17.46 -19.56 43.94
N GLU A 97 -16.65 -18.83 43.19
CA GLU A 97 -16.78 -17.38 43.09
C GLU A 97 -17.78 -17.05 41.96
N PRO A 98 -18.85 -16.28 42.23
CA PRO A 98 -19.77 -15.86 41.18
C PRO A 98 -18.98 -15.09 40.13
N GLN A 99 -19.13 -15.45 38.85
CA GLN A 99 -18.51 -14.72 37.74
C GLN A 99 -18.98 -13.26 37.77
N LEU A 100 -18.18 -12.40 38.41
CA LEU A 100 -18.49 -10.99 38.56
C LEU A 100 -18.13 -10.27 37.26
N GLY A 101 -19.10 -10.17 36.35
CA GLY A 101 -19.00 -9.40 35.11
C GLY A 101 -18.88 -10.21 33.84
N LEU A 102 -18.68 -9.51 32.71
CA LEU A 102 -18.48 -10.10 31.39
C LEU A 102 -17.20 -10.94 31.38
N LYS A 103 -17.20 -12.07 30.66
CA LYS A 103 -16.03 -12.98 30.57
C LYS A 103 -14.74 -12.26 30.17
N ASP A 104 -14.86 -11.26 29.31
CA ASP A 104 -13.72 -10.51 28.76
C ASP A 104 -13.16 -9.46 29.74
N HIS A 105 -13.81 -9.25 30.89
CA HIS A 105 -13.31 -8.39 31.98
C HIS A 105 -12.45 -9.15 32.98
N GLN A 106 -12.34 -10.48 32.85
CA GLN A 106 -11.52 -11.30 33.73
C GLN A 106 -10.07 -11.27 33.25
N VAL A 107 -9.16 -10.88 34.14
CA VAL A 107 -7.72 -10.97 33.87
C VAL A 107 -7.31 -12.44 33.97
N LEU A 108 -6.84 -13.00 32.86
CA LEU A 108 -6.40 -14.39 32.81
C LEU A 108 -5.00 -14.57 33.41
N ASP A 109 -4.67 -15.80 33.79
CA ASP A 109 -3.33 -16.19 34.18
C ASP A 109 -2.40 -16.31 32.95
N VAL A 110 -1.09 -16.34 33.21
CA VAL A 110 -0.05 -16.37 32.16
C VAL A 110 -0.17 -17.62 31.28
N LYS A 111 -0.53 -18.78 31.85
CA LYS A 111 -0.70 -20.03 31.10
C LYS A 111 -1.92 -19.96 30.18
N SER A 112 -3.02 -19.36 30.64
CA SER A 112 -4.19 -19.10 29.81
C SER A 112 -3.88 -18.15 28.64
N TYR A 113 -3.13 -17.07 28.86
CA TYR A 113 -2.70 -16.18 27.76
C TYR A 113 -1.74 -16.87 26.79
N ALA A 114 -0.80 -17.68 27.27
CA ALA A 114 0.08 -18.47 26.41
C ALA A 114 -0.71 -19.47 25.55
N SER A 115 -1.73 -20.11 26.13
CA SER A 115 -2.62 -21.02 25.41
C SER A 115 -3.48 -20.27 24.38
N LEU A 116 -3.99 -19.09 24.73
CA LEU A 116 -4.74 -18.23 23.81
C LEU A 116 -3.87 -17.73 22.65
N PHE A 117 -2.61 -17.41 22.91
CA PHE A 117 -1.62 -17.06 21.89
C PHE A 117 -1.43 -18.21 20.89
N SER A 118 -1.26 -19.45 21.37
CA SER A 118 -1.12 -20.63 20.50
C SER A 118 -2.37 -20.86 19.65
N LYS A 119 -3.54 -20.84 20.27
CA LYS A 119 -4.80 -21.02 19.57
C LYS A 119 -5.04 -19.95 18.49
N SER A 120 -4.70 -18.69 18.81
CA SER A 120 -4.88 -17.57 17.89
C SER A 120 -3.93 -17.64 16.71
N THR A 121 -2.67 -18.01 16.95
CA THR A 121 -1.66 -18.17 15.88
C THR A 121 -2.01 -19.31 14.92
N GLU A 122 -2.49 -20.44 15.43
CA GLU A 122 -2.99 -21.54 14.59
C GLU A 122 -4.21 -21.12 13.75
N THR A 123 -5.18 -20.46 14.38
CA THR A 123 -6.39 -19.98 13.70
C THR A 123 -6.04 -18.99 12.58
N LEU A 124 -5.17 -18.03 12.88
CA LEU A 124 -4.72 -17.03 11.90
C LEU A 124 -3.87 -17.65 10.79
N ARG A 125 -3.05 -18.66 11.09
CA ARG A 125 -2.28 -19.42 10.08
C ARG A 125 -3.21 -20.11 9.08
N VAL A 126 -4.24 -20.80 9.55
CA VAL A 126 -5.23 -21.45 8.67
C VAL A 126 -5.93 -20.40 7.81
N HIS A 127 -6.37 -19.30 8.41
CA HIS A 127 -7.01 -18.22 7.66
C HIS A 127 -6.09 -17.56 6.63
N LEU A 128 -4.79 -17.44 6.90
CA LEU A 128 -3.82 -16.92 5.95
C LEU A 128 -3.62 -17.87 4.77
N ALA A 129 -3.54 -19.19 5.04
CA ALA A 129 -3.42 -20.22 4.02
C ALA A 129 -4.66 -20.30 3.11
N GLU A 130 -5.85 -20.09 3.66
CA GLU A 130 -7.11 -20.12 2.90
C GLU A 130 -7.34 -18.91 2.00
N LYS A 131 -6.75 -17.75 2.32
CA LYS A 131 -7.23 -16.46 1.77
C LYS A 131 -6.22 -15.66 0.94
N GLY A 132 -4.93 -16.02 0.94
CA GLY A 132 -3.91 -15.34 0.15
C GLY A 132 -3.66 -13.87 0.56
N ASP A 133 -2.76 -13.19 -0.15
CA ASP A 133 -2.38 -11.80 0.12
C ASP A 133 -3.44 -10.84 -0.47
N GLY A 134 -4.46 -10.46 0.32
CA GLY A 134 -5.51 -9.52 -0.13
C GLY A 134 -6.69 -9.27 0.83
N THR A 135 -6.58 -9.67 2.10
CA THR A 135 -7.70 -9.56 3.05
C THR A 135 -7.78 -8.18 3.72
N GLU A 136 -8.96 -7.59 3.72
CA GLU A 136 -9.27 -6.39 4.50
C GLU A 136 -9.82 -6.76 5.88
N LEU A 137 -9.35 -6.05 6.92
CA LEU A 137 -9.84 -6.14 8.29
C LEU A 137 -10.98 -5.13 8.47
N ILE A 138 -12.15 -5.62 8.87
CA ILE A 138 -13.32 -4.77 9.15
C ILE A 138 -13.53 -4.73 10.67
N LEU A 139 -13.81 -3.54 11.20
CA LEU A 139 -13.96 -3.27 12.64
C LEU A 139 -15.14 -4.03 13.27
N GLU A 140 -16.19 -4.30 12.50
CA GLU A 140 -17.36 -5.08 12.92
C GLU A 140 -17.72 -6.15 11.87
N PRO A 141 -18.37 -7.26 12.27
CA PRO A 141 -18.81 -8.27 11.32
C PRO A 141 -19.74 -7.64 10.27
N ASN A 142 -19.44 -7.83 9.00
CA ASN A 142 -20.29 -7.34 7.93
C ASN A 142 -21.71 -7.98 7.99
N ARG A 143 -22.64 -7.58 7.11
CA ARG A 143 -24.00 -8.19 7.05
C ARG A 143 -24.03 -9.72 6.92
N ARG A 144 -22.91 -10.33 6.49
CA ARG A 144 -22.72 -11.78 6.40
C ARG A 144 -22.03 -12.38 7.64
N LYS A 145 -21.95 -11.62 8.74
CA LYS A 145 -21.27 -11.95 10.00
C LYS A 145 -19.79 -12.30 9.83
N LYS A 146 -19.13 -11.75 8.80
CA LYS A 146 -17.70 -11.93 8.56
C LYS A 146 -16.94 -10.72 9.08
N LEU A 147 -16.05 -10.94 10.06
CA LEU A 147 -15.10 -9.94 10.58
C LEU A 147 -13.92 -9.72 9.61
N LEU A 148 -13.59 -10.75 8.83
CA LEU A 148 -12.58 -10.71 7.78
C LEU A 148 -13.26 -11.03 6.45
N VAL A 149 -13.20 -10.09 5.51
CA VAL A 149 -13.78 -10.25 4.18
C VAL A 149 -12.64 -10.50 3.19
N PRO A 150 -12.51 -11.73 2.66
CA PRO A 150 -11.61 -11.96 1.55
C PRO A 150 -12.19 -11.26 0.31
N CYS A 151 -11.39 -10.38 -0.29
CA CYS A 151 -11.66 -9.75 -1.57
C CYS A 151 -10.72 -10.35 -2.60
N ALA A 152 -11.20 -10.59 -3.82
CA ALA A 152 -10.31 -10.92 -4.92
C ALA A 152 -9.46 -9.68 -5.24
N LEU A 153 -8.21 -9.89 -5.63
CA LEU A 153 -7.39 -8.79 -6.14
C LEU A 153 -7.97 -8.34 -7.47
N ASP A 154 -8.22 -7.04 -7.59
CA ASP A 154 -8.61 -6.45 -8.86
C ASP A 154 -7.45 -6.53 -9.86
N PRO A 155 -7.72 -6.76 -11.15
CA PRO A 155 -6.69 -6.73 -12.18
C PRO A 155 -6.10 -5.31 -12.33
N PRO A 156 -4.90 -5.17 -12.93
CA PRO A 156 -4.32 -3.86 -13.22
C PRO A 156 -5.29 -2.98 -14.01
N ASN A 157 -5.49 -1.74 -13.54
CA ASN A 157 -6.33 -0.78 -14.23
C ASN A 157 -5.65 -0.32 -15.53
N SER A 158 -6.33 -0.49 -16.67
CA SER A 158 -5.83 -0.07 -17.99
C SER A 158 -5.59 1.43 -18.11
N ASN A 159 -6.25 2.24 -17.28
CA ASN A 159 -6.13 3.70 -17.26
C ASN A 159 -5.18 4.20 -16.16
N CYS A 160 -4.46 3.31 -15.47
CA CYS A 160 -3.50 3.72 -14.46
C CYS A 160 -2.31 4.45 -15.10
N TYR A 161 -2.05 5.67 -14.66
CA TYR A 161 -0.91 6.46 -15.14
C TYR A 161 0.45 6.00 -14.58
N VAL A 162 0.50 4.86 -13.89
CA VAL A 162 1.72 4.27 -13.34
C VAL A 162 1.99 2.89 -13.97
N CYS A 163 1.04 1.95 -13.86
CA CYS A 163 1.28 0.55 -14.26
C CYS A 163 0.73 0.16 -15.64
N ALA A 164 0.05 1.07 -16.36
CA ALA A 164 -0.34 0.80 -17.74
C ALA A 164 0.90 0.71 -18.65
N SER A 165 0.82 -0.05 -19.74
CA SER A 165 1.97 -0.25 -20.64
C SER A 165 2.47 1.02 -21.32
N LYS A 166 1.62 2.04 -21.43
CA LYS A 166 1.95 3.37 -21.97
C LYS A 166 1.10 4.40 -21.21
N PRO A 167 1.54 4.82 -20.02
CA PRO A 167 0.75 5.73 -19.22
C PRO A 167 0.76 7.13 -19.84
N GLU A 168 -0.44 7.70 -19.98
CA GLU A 168 -0.64 9.01 -20.59
C GLU A 168 -1.63 9.80 -19.74
N VAL A 169 -1.27 11.03 -19.38
CA VAL A 169 -2.09 11.94 -18.57
C VAL A 169 -2.29 13.25 -19.31
N THR A 170 -3.35 13.97 -18.94
CA THR A 170 -3.62 15.30 -19.47
C THR A 170 -3.69 16.29 -18.32
N VAL A 171 -2.87 17.35 -18.39
CA VAL A 171 -2.80 18.40 -17.38
C VAL A 171 -3.30 19.71 -18.00
N GLN A 172 -4.31 20.29 -17.38
CA GLN A 172 -4.84 21.58 -17.73
C GLN A 172 -4.15 22.67 -16.92
N LEU A 173 -3.47 23.60 -17.59
CA LEU A 173 -2.69 24.65 -16.93
C LEU A 173 -2.53 25.91 -17.81
N ASN A 174 -2.09 27.00 -17.21
CA ASN A 174 -1.79 28.23 -17.95
C ASN A 174 -0.30 28.30 -18.32
N VAL A 175 0.03 27.94 -19.56
CA VAL A 175 1.42 27.90 -20.08
C VAL A 175 2.18 29.24 -20.00
N HIS A 176 1.47 30.37 -19.93
CA HIS A 176 2.10 31.70 -19.80
C HIS A 176 2.38 32.10 -18.34
N LYS A 177 1.77 31.42 -17.37
CA LYS A 177 1.94 31.70 -15.94
C LYS A 177 2.88 30.70 -15.28
N VAL A 178 2.73 29.43 -15.61
CA VAL A 178 3.50 28.32 -15.01
C VAL A 178 4.95 28.40 -15.49
N THR A 179 5.89 28.23 -14.55
CA THR A 179 7.33 28.17 -14.81
C THR A 179 7.82 26.72 -14.90
N VAL A 180 9.02 26.52 -15.44
CA VAL A 180 9.67 25.19 -15.46
C VAL A 180 9.86 24.65 -14.04
N LEU A 181 10.23 25.50 -13.07
CA LEU A 181 10.36 25.07 -11.66
C LEU A 181 9.03 24.56 -11.08
N THR A 182 7.92 25.22 -11.41
CA THR A 182 6.59 24.80 -10.93
C THR A 182 6.19 23.47 -11.55
N LEU A 183 6.52 23.27 -12.84
CA LEU A 183 6.34 21.99 -13.52
C LEU A 183 7.17 20.88 -12.83
N GLN A 184 8.45 21.14 -12.55
CA GLN A 184 9.33 20.18 -11.89
C GLN A 184 8.82 19.80 -10.50
N ASP A 185 8.68 20.78 -9.60
CA ASP A 185 8.46 20.50 -8.19
C ASP A 185 7.00 20.12 -7.89
N LYS A 186 6.02 20.90 -8.38
CA LYS A 186 4.61 20.70 -8.01
C LYS A 186 3.89 19.68 -8.87
N ILE A 187 4.20 19.61 -10.16
CA ILE A 187 3.50 18.72 -11.09
C ILE A 187 4.22 17.36 -11.15
N VAL A 188 5.50 17.36 -11.53
CA VAL A 188 6.20 16.10 -11.80
C VAL A 188 6.63 15.39 -10.51
N LYS A 189 7.27 16.11 -9.58
CA LYS A 189 7.75 15.52 -8.32
C LYS A 189 6.63 15.36 -7.29
N GLU A 190 5.84 16.40 -7.03
CA GLU A 190 4.79 16.34 -6.00
C GLU A 190 3.54 15.59 -6.49
N LYS A 191 2.94 15.98 -7.63
CA LYS A 191 1.69 15.36 -8.10
C LYS A 191 1.89 13.96 -8.70
N PHE A 192 2.93 13.76 -9.51
CA PHE A 192 3.21 12.45 -10.14
C PHE A 192 4.24 11.61 -9.38
N ALA A 193 4.73 12.08 -8.22
CA ALA A 193 5.60 11.33 -7.32
C ALA A 193 6.92 10.83 -7.93
N MET A 194 7.46 11.54 -8.92
CA MET A 194 8.80 11.28 -9.46
C MET A 194 9.88 11.78 -8.49
N VAL A 195 10.96 11.00 -8.36
CA VAL A 195 12.10 11.31 -7.49
C VAL A 195 13.11 12.18 -8.23
N ALA A 196 13.51 11.77 -9.42
CA ALA A 196 14.53 12.40 -10.24
C ALA A 196 14.07 12.44 -11.71
N PRO A 197 13.18 13.39 -12.07
CA PRO A 197 12.60 13.43 -13.40
C PRO A 197 13.49 14.12 -14.43
N ASP A 198 13.60 13.50 -15.59
CA ASP A 198 14.09 14.06 -16.85
C ASP A 198 12.89 14.35 -17.76
N VAL A 199 12.72 15.59 -18.19
CA VAL A 199 11.54 16.01 -18.97
C VAL A 199 11.97 16.59 -20.32
N GLN A 200 11.45 16.00 -21.39
CA GLN A 200 11.69 16.41 -22.77
C GLN A 200 10.39 16.70 -23.53
N ILE A 201 10.47 17.61 -24.51
CA ILE A 201 9.34 17.94 -25.40
C ILE A 201 9.30 16.94 -26.57
N GLU A 202 8.13 16.37 -26.86
CA GLU A 202 7.91 15.55 -28.07
C GLU A 202 7.73 16.45 -29.32
N ASP A 203 8.78 17.18 -29.70
CA ASP A 203 8.83 18.01 -30.91
C ASP A 203 9.66 17.39 -32.04
N GLY A 204 10.20 16.18 -31.81
CA GLY A 204 11.12 15.48 -32.72
C GLY A 204 12.55 16.01 -32.70
N LYS A 205 12.83 17.09 -31.95
CA LYS A 205 14.18 17.60 -31.68
C LYS A 205 14.75 17.08 -30.37
N GLY A 206 13.86 16.70 -29.43
CA GLY A 206 14.26 16.21 -28.11
C GLY A 206 14.73 17.36 -27.21
N THR A 207 14.02 18.48 -27.23
CA THR A 207 14.35 19.63 -26.39
C THR A 207 14.20 19.27 -24.91
N ILE A 208 15.32 19.26 -24.16
CA ILE A 208 15.36 18.94 -22.73
C ILE A 208 14.95 20.18 -21.92
N LEU A 209 13.95 20.02 -21.05
CA LEU A 209 13.45 21.08 -20.17
C LEU A 209 14.00 20.96 -18.76
N ILE A 210 13.94 19.75 -18.21
CA ILE A 210 14.36 19.41 -16.85
C ILE A 210 15.30 18.22 -16.98
N SER A 211 16.47 18.32 -16.37
CA SER A 211 17.42 17.22 -16.20
C SER A 211 17.47 16.83 -14.73
N SER A 212 17.61 15.53 -14.46
CA SER A 212 17.88 15.00 -13.12
C SER A 212 19.30 15.31 -12.64
N GLU A 213 20.21 15.69 -13.55
CA GLU A 213 21.59 16.05 -13.24
C GLU A 213 21.71 17.52 -12.78
N GLU A 214 22.34 17.72 -11.62
CA GLU A 214 22.51 19.04 -11.00
C GLU A 214 23.38 19.96 -11.88
N GLY A 215 22.89 21.17 -12.16
CA GLY A 215 23.62 22.18 -12.92
C GLY A 215 23.38 22.22 -14.44
N GLU A 216 22.62 21.28 -15.02
CA GLU A 216 22.34 21.30 -16.47
C GLU A 216 21.20 22.26 -16.84
N THR A 217 20.04 22.12 -16.19
CA THR A 217 18.80 22.84 -16.58
C THR A 217 18.38 23.92 -15.59
N GLU A 218 19.22 24.29 -14.61
CA GLU A 218 18.87 25.29 -13.59
C GLU A 218 18.54 26.66 -14.19
N ALA A 219 19.15 27.00 -15.32
CA ALA A 219 18.88 28.24 -16.04
C ALA A 219 17.44 28.33 -16.58
N ASN A 220 16.77 27.20 -16.78
CA ASN A 220 15.41 27.13 -17.31
C ASN A 220 14.35 27.37 -16.22
N ASN A 221 14.70 27.18 -14.94
CA ASN A 221 13.77 27.21 -13.80
C ASN A 221 12.84 28.44 -13.74
N PRO A 222 13.32 29.69 -13.93
CA PRO A 222 12.46 30.87 -13.86
C PRO A 222 11.63 31.13 -15.13
N GLU A 223 11.99 30.51 -16.26
CA GLU A 223 11.38 30.75 -17.57
C GLU A 223 9.96 30.16 -17.64
N LYS A 224 9.10 30.73 -18.49
CA LYS A 224 7.74 30.25 -18.67
C LYS A 224 7.72 29.09 -19.65
N LEU A 225 6.74 28.20 -19.49
CA LEU A 225 6.56 27.08 -20.40
C LEU A 225 6.35 27.55 -21.86
N SER A 226 5.67 28.69 -22.05
CA SER A 226 5.48 29.26 -23.38
C SER A 226 6.77 29.63 -24.11
N ASP A 227 7.85 29.92 -23.38
CA ASP A 227 9.12 30.39 -23.96
C ASP A 227 9.86 29.26 -24.68
N PHE A 228 9.57 28.01 -24.30
CA PHE A 228 10.07 26.79 -24.94
C PHE A 228 9.16 26.29 -26.09
N GLY A 229 8.18 27.10 -26.52
CA GLY A 229 7.25 26.73 -27.59
C GLY A 229 6.14 25.77 -27.16
N ILE A 230 5.96 25.58 -25.85
CA ILE A 230 4.87 24.77 -25.29
C ILE A 230 3.54 25.51 -25.45
N ARG A 231 2.57 24.85 -26.06
CA ARG A 231 1.25 25.38 -26.39
C ARG A 231 0.16 24.37 -26.07
N ASN A 232 -1.09 24.72 -26.37
CA ASN A 232 -2.20 23.78 -26.26
C ASN A 232 -1.97 22.55 -27.14
N GLY A 233 -2.09 21.36 -26.54
CA GLY A 233 -1.84 20.08 -27.19
C GLY A 233 -0.37 19.68 -27.28
N SER A 234 0.55 20.42 -26.64
CA SER A 234 1.94 19.99 -26.53
C SER A 234 2.05 18.73 -25.68
N ARG A 235 2.95 17.84 -26.09
CA ARG A 235 3.25 16.55 -25.44
C ARG A 235 4.65 16.62 -24.85
N LEU A 236 4.76 16.17 -23.61
CA LEU A 236 6.01 16.05 -22.86
C LEU A 236 6.18 14.61 -22.43
N GLN A 237 7.41 14.13 -22.49
CA GLN A 237 7.80 12.86 -21.92
C GLN A 237 8.60 13.14 -20.66
N ALA A 238 8.12 12.61 -19.53
CA ALA A 238 8.81 12.66 -18.25
C ALA A 238 9.30 11.25 -17.93
N ASP A 239 10.60 11.10 -17.79
CA ASP A 239 11.29 9.86 -17.46
C ASP A 239 11.91 9.96 -16.06
N ASP A 240 11.70 8.95 -15.22
CA ASP A 240 12.43 8.77 -13.97
C ASP A 240 13.17 7.43 -14.02
N PHE A 241 14.48 7.51 -14.26
CA PHE A 241 15.34 6.32 -14.40
C PHE A 241 15.54 5.56 -13.08
N LEU A 242 15.36 6.21 -11.92
CA LEU A 242 15.45 5.54 -10.62
C LEU A 242 14.22 4.67 -10.36
N GLN A 243 13.06 5.09 -10.87
CA GLN A 243 11.79 4.40 -10.73
C GLN A 243 11.41 3.51 -11.92
N ASP A 244 12.20 3.52 -13.01
CA ASP A 244 11.87 2.88 -14.30
C ASP A 244 10.46 3.27 -14.79
N CYS A 245 10.17 4.57 -14.73
CA CYS A 245 8.86 5.14 -15.00
C CYS A 245 8.93 6.16 -16.13
N THR A 246 8.18 5.94 -17.19
CA THR A 246 8.01 6.89 -18.31
C THR A 246 6.55 7.32 -18.37
N LEU A 247 6.28 8.61 -18.24
CA LEU A 247 4.94 9.20 -18.28
C LEU A 247 4.82 10.21 -19.42
N LEU A 248 3.80 10.04 -20.27
CA LEU A 248 3.45 11.02 -21.30
C LEU A 248 2.45 12.03 -20.74
N ILE A 249 2.79 13.31 -20.81
CA ILE A 249 2.00 14.41 -20.27
C ILE A 249 1.52 15.30 -21.43
N ASN A 250 0.20 15.33 -21.64
CA ASN A 250 -0.44 16.25 -22.57
C ASN A 250 -0.84 17.53 -21.85
N PHE A 251 -0.54 18.68 -22.45
CA PHE A 251 -0.94 19.97 -21.90
C PHE A 251 -2.15 20.56 -22.61
N LEU A 252 -3.15 20.91 -21.80
CA LEU A 252 -4.28 21.73 -22.22
C LEU A 252 -4.12 23.14 -21.69
N HIS A 253 -3.98 24.11 -22.58
CA HIS A 253 -3.90 25.50 -22.19
C HIS A 253 -5.27 26.01 -21.75
N SER A 254 -5.37 26.47 -20.50
CA SER A 254 -6.54 27.18 -20.00
C SER A 254 -6.15 28.45 -19.28
N LYS A 255 -6.93 29.52 -19.50
CA LYS A 255 -6.83 30.77 -18.72
C LYS A 255 -7.81 30.79 -17.55
N ASP A 256 -8.86 29.98 -17.65
CA ASP A 256 -9.95 29.87 -16.68
C ASP A 256 -9.65 28.71 -15.73
N LEU A 257 -8.68 28.93 -14.85
CA LEU A 257 -8.46 28.08 -13.67
C LEU A 257 -9.02 28.84 -12.47
N GLY A 258 -9.59 28.12 -11.49
CA GLY A 258 -10.12 28.72 -10.27
C GLY A 258 -9.11 29.65 -9.59
N LYS A 259 -9.60 30.61 -8.78
CA LYS A 259 -8.70 31.43 -7.96
C LYS A 259 -7.87 30.48 -7.09
N ASP A 260 -6.54 30.60 -7.16
CA ASP A 260 -5.54 29.78 -6.47
C ASP A 260 -5.30 28.35 -7.03
N VAL A 261 -5.83 28.02 -8.22
CA VAL A 261 -5.53 26.75 -8.91
C VAL A 261 -4.50 26.98 -10.02
N GLU A 262 -3.32 26.36 -9.89
CA GLU A 262 -2.23 26.48 -10.88
C GLU A 262 -2.34 25.47 -12.03
N PHE A 263 -2.86 24.27 -11.73
CA PHE A 263 -3.09 23.20 -12.71
C PHE A 263 -4.16 22.20 -12.20
N GLU A 264 -4.76 21.46 -13.13
CA GLU A 264 -5.69 20.36 -12.83
C GLU A 264 -5.33 19.13 -13.70
N VAL A 265 -5.39 17.93 -13.12
CA VAL A 265 -5.19 16.68 -13.88
C VAL A 265 -6.55 16.19 -14.38
N VAL A 266 -6.73 16.15 -15.68
CA VAL A 266 -7.97 15.69 -16.32
C VAL A 266 -8.12 14.19 -16.12
N GLY A 267 -9.22 13.76 -15.49
CA GLY A 267 -9.50 12.36 -15.19
C GLY A 267 -9.23 11.93 -13.74
N ASP A 268 -8.65 12.81 -12.91
CA ASP A 268 -8.43 12.56 -11.47
C ASP A 268 -9.65 12.92 -10.61
N ALA A 269 -10.72 13.42 -11.24
CA ALA A 269 -11.99 13.63 -10.58
C ALA A 269 -12.65 12.26 -10.33
N PRO A 270 -13.02 11.91 -9.08
CA PRO A 270 -13.89 10.77 -8.86
C PRO A 270 -15.17 11.04 -9.64
N GLU A 271 -15.54 10.14 -10.55
CA GLU A 271 -16.82 10.21 -11.27
C GLU A 271 -17.94 10.37 -10.24
N LYS A 272 -18.45 11.61 -10.12
CA LYS A 272 -19.75 11.83 -9.49
C LYS A 272 -20.76 11.18 -10.42
N VAL A 273 -21.15 9.95 -10.09
CA VAL A 273 -22.29 9.26 -10.67
C VAL A 273 -23.54 10.08 -10.36
N GLY A 274 -23.84 11.02 -11.24
CA GLY A 274 -25.13 11.72 -11.33
C GLY A 274 -26.03 11.04 -12.36
N PRO A 275 -27.36 11.15 -12.24
CA PRO A 275 -28.28 10.27 -12.97
C PRO A 275 -28.23 10.54 -14.47
N LYS A 276 -28.10 9.47 -15.26
CA LYS A 276 -28.35 9.49 -16.71
C LYS A 276 -29.74 10.07 -16.97
N GLN A 277 -29.80 11.25 -17.58
CA GLN A 277 -30.99 11.67 -18.30
C GLN A 277 -30.93 11.06 -19.70
N ALA A 278 -31.94 10.24 -20.00
CA ALA A 278 -32.29 9.85 -21.35
C ALA A 278 -33.04 11.02 -21.99
N GLU A 279 -32.66 11.41 -23.20
CA GLU A 279 -33.61 12.02 -24.12
C GLU A 279 -33.21 11.73 -25.57
N ASP A 280 -34.20 11.18 -26.27
CA ASP A 280 -34.23 10.89 -27.70
C ASP A 280 -34.22 12.18 -28.53
N ALA A 281 -33.61 12.12 -29.72
CA ALA A 281 -33.99 12.99 -30.83
C ALA A 281 -33.78 12.28 -32.18
N ALA A 282 -34.91 11.89 -32.77
CA ALA A 282 -35.06 11.33 -34.09
C ALA A 282 -34.84 12.36 -35.23
N ARG A 283 -34.52 11.84 -36.43
CA ARG A 283 -34.99 12.28 -37.77
C ARG A 283 -34.56 11.20 -38.78
N SER A 284 -35.47 10.30 -39.20
CA SER A 284 -36.28 10.32 -40.46
C SER A 284 -35.39 10.41 -41.71
N ILE A 285 -35.44 9.50 -42.71
CA ILE A 285 -36.46 9.44 -43.78
C ILE A 285 -36.68 7.99 -44.33
N THR A 286 -37.84 7.84 -44.96
CA THR A 286 -38.73 6.75 -45.37
C THR A 286 -38.39 5.88 -46.61
N ASN A 287 -39.20 4.80 -46.71
CA ASN A 287 -39.84 4.16 -47.88
C ASN A 287 -39.24 2.88 -48.51
N GLY A 288 -40.07 1.83 -48.52
CA GLY A 288 -39.91 0.62 -49.34
C GLY A 288 -40.78 -0.55 -48.84
N SER A 289 -42.09 -0.45 -49.04
CA SER A 289 -43.09 -1.50 -48.86
C SER A 289 -42.99 -2.53 -49.99
N ASP A 290 -43.07 -3.83 -49.69
CA ASP A 290 -44.00 -4.74 -50.38
C ASP A 290 -44.29 -5.99 -49.54
N ASP A 291 -45.57 -6.35 -49.51
CA ASP A 291 -46.20 -7.41 -48.74
C ASP A 291 -46.14 -8.75 -49.50
N GLY A 292 -46.25 -9.88 -48.77
CA GLY A 292 -46.72 -11.11 -49.42
C GLY A 292 -46.54 -12.43 -48.68
N ALA A 293 -47.61 -12.89 -48.05
CA ALA A 293 -48.01 -14.29 -47.82
C ALA A 293 -47.49 -15.05 -46.57
N GLN A 294 -48.37 -15.15 -45.57
CA GLN A 294 -48.62 -16.38 -44.78
C GLN A 294 -49.54 -17.35 -45.59
N PRO A 295 -49.95 -18.58 -45.17
CA PRO A 295 -49.73 -19.28 -43.88
C PRO A 295 -49.45 -20.82 -43.95
N SER A 296 -49.14 -21.38 -42.77
CA SER A 296 -49.51 -22.72 -42.22
C SER A 296 -49.30 -24.02 -43.03
N ASN A 297 -48.61 -25.00 -42.43
CA ASN A 297 -49.23 -26.30 -42.08
C ASN A 297 -48.37 -27.20 -41.18
N LEU A 298 -49.03 -27.80 -40.18
CA LEU A 298 -48.63 -29.00 -39.47
C LEU A 298 -48.67 -30.22 -40.42
N HIS A 299 -47.71 -31.14 -40.34
CA HIS A 299 -48.00 -32.56 -40.05
C HIS A 299 -46.75 -33.40 -39.76
N SER A 300 -46.89 -34.19 -38.70
CA SER A 300 -46.13 -35.40 -38.37
C SER A 300 -46.21 -36.45 -39.49
N THR A 301 -45.13 -37.15 -39.82
CA THR A 301 -45.07 -38.63 -39.74
C THR A 301 -43.68 -39.22 -40.00
N ARG A 302 -43.45 -40.29 -39.23
CA ARG A 302 -42.35 -41.26 -39.19
C ARG A 302 -42.55 -42.30 -40.30
N ALA A 303 -41.49 -42.77 -40.97
CA ALA A 303 -41.21 -44.20 -41.24
C ALA A 303 -40.12 -44.44 -42.31
N ARG A 304 -39.23 -45.38 -41.92
CA ARG A 304 -38.25 -46.17 -42.69
C ARG A 304 -36.98 -45.49 -43.17
#